data_AF-A0A4S4DUW6-F1
#
_entry.id   AF-A0A4S4DUW6-F1
#
_cell.length_a   1.000
_cell.length_b   1.000
_cell.length_c   1.000
_cell.angle_alpha   90.00
_cell.angle_beta   90.00
_cell.angle_gamma   90.00
#
_symmetry.space_group_name_H-M   'P 1'
#
loop_
_entity.id
_entity.type
_entity.pdbx_description
1 polymer ?
#
loop_
_entity_poly.entity_id
_entity_poly.type
_entity_poly.pdbx_seq_one_letter_code
_entity_poly.pdbx_strand_id
1 'polypeptide(L)'
;MTSEREDFNLTGPLHLTDVDWKNVDHRRSVAACLVQGVYILERDRQENRQGPEALATPWWELFHFRLHSQLVDDADHCIFGAIYEFKSACDCNHLTNGSPRYVIAFRGTLTKGDAFLRDLEMDIHIIKNGLHRTSRFEIAMQAVRNTVAEFGNSNIWLAGHSLGAAMAMLAGKTMAKMGVFLEAFLFNPPYLSAPIERIKDEKVKHGIRIASSFLAAGLTVALRARQQKNLSEDPFVALSAWVPCLFVHPGDHICSEYVGYFEHRKKMEEIGAGEVERLATQNSFRGLLMSAMGKESEEPLHLIPSANLVVNLIPAQDFKEAHGIHQWWRPDLDSHSKVYNYR
;
A
#
# COMPACT_ATOMS: atom_id res chain seq x y z
N MET A 1 15.53 12.49 23.67
CA MET A 1 14.13 12.72 24.04
C MET A 1 13.27 11.93 23.07
N THR A 2 12.38 11.10 23.60
CA THR A 2 11.41 10.32 22.82
C THR A 2 10.53 11.27 22.02
N SER A 3 10.31 11.00 20.74
CA SER A 3 9.36 11.79 19.94
C SER A 3 7.95 11.53 20.44
N GLU A 4 7.12 12.56 20.62
CA GLU A 4 5.71 12.42 21.03
C GLU A 4 4.94 11.43 20.13
N ARG A 5 5.33 11.32 18.85
CA ARG A 5 4.77 10.41 17.84
C ARG A 5 5.03 8.92 18.11
N GLU A 6 5.88 8.59 19.06
CA GLU A 6 6.16 7.22 19.47
C GLU A 6 5.30 6.77 20.65
N ASP A 7 4.86 7.73 21.46
CA ASP A 7 4.03 7.46 22.62
C ASP A 7 2.57 7.33 22.18
N PHE A 8 2.06 6.11 22.36
CA PHE A 8 0.68 5.78 22.11
C PHE A 8 -0.29 6.64 22.94
N ASN A 9 0.07 6.99 24.17
CA ASN A 9 -0.81 7.78 25.05
C ASN A 9 -0.88 9.25 24.63
N LEU A 10 0.04 9.71 23.78
CA LEU A 10 0.03 11.08 23.27
C LEU A 10 -0.57 11.16 21.87
N THR A 11 -0.28 10.17 21.02
CA THR A 11 -0.61 10.24 19.59
C THR A 11 -1.45 9.10 19.06
N GLY A 12 -1.70 8.06 19.86
CA GLY A 12 -2.60 6.97 19.50
C GLY A 12 -4.07 7.41 19.49
N PRO A 13 -4.96 6.65 18.84
CA PRO A 13 -6.38 6.98 18.76
C PRO A 13 -7.11 6.60 20.07
N LEU A 14 -6.87 7.35 21.15
CA LEU A 14 -7.48 7.09 22.46
C LEU A 14 -9.02 7.19 22.46
N HIS A 15 -9.60 7.78 21.42
CA HIS A 15 -11.05 7.82 21.22
C HIS A 15 -11.63 6.45 20.82
N LEU A 16 -10.83 5.53 20.26
CA LEU A 16 -11.24 4.18 19.89
C LEU A 16 -11.18 3.25 21.10
N THR A 17 -12.16 3.40 21.99
CA THR A 17 -12.32 2.56 23.19
C THR A 17 -12.94 1.19 22.91
N ASP A 18 -13.71 1.08 21.81
CA ASP A 18 -14.27 -0.17 21.30
C ASP A 18 -14.18 -0.21 19.77
N VAL A 19 -13.84 -1.37 19.21
CA VAL A 19 -13.60 -1.54 17.77
C VAL A 19 -14.83 -2.15 17.11
N ASP A 20 -15.62 -1.33 16.43
CA ASP A 20 -16.61 -1.81 15.47
C ASP A 20 -15.92 -2.30 14.17
N TRP A 21 -15.79 -3.61 14.03
CA TRP A 21 -15.19 -4.25 12.85
C TRP A 21 -15.98 -4.09 11.55
N LYS A 22 -17.20 -3.55 11.59
CA LYS A 22 -17.97 -3.14 10.40
C LYS A 22 -17.73 -1.69 10.02
N ASN A 23 -17.21 -0.88 10.93
CA ASN A 23 -16.90 0.52 10.68
C ASN A 23 -15.56 0.64 9.94
N VAL A 24 -15.60 1.18 8.73
CA VAL A 24 -14.42 1.34 7.87
C VAL A 24 -13.35 2.27 8.47
N ASP A 25 -13.75 3.28 9.24
CA ASP A 25 -12.84 4.23 9.91
C ASP A 25 -12.11 3.57 11.07
N HIS A 26 -12.80 2.70 11.81
CA HIS A 26 -12.19 1.91 12.90
C HIS A 26 -11.16 0.93 12.30
N ARG A 27 -11.54 0.19 11.25
CA ARG A 27 -10.64 -0.76 10.56
C ARG A 27 -9.40 -0.06 10.00
N ARG A 28 -9.58 1.12 9.36
CA ARG A 28 -8.48 1.97 8.88
C ARG A 28 -7.55 2.34 10.04
N SER A 29 -8.10 2.86 11.13
CA SER A 29 -7.34 3.33 12.28
C SER A 29 -6.54 2.19 12.92
N VAL A 30 -7.18 1.03 13.13
CA VAL A 30 -6.51 -0.18 13.63
C VAL A 30 -5.38 -0.61 12.71
N ALA A 31 -5.61 -0.71 11.39
CA ALA A 31 -4.58 -1.11 10.44
C ALA A 31 -3.39 -0.14 10.45
N ALA A 32 -3.65 1.18 10.53
CA ALA A 32 -2.61 2.20 10.62
C ALA A 32 -1.82 2.10 11.94
N CYS A 33 -2.50 1.86 13.07
CA CYS A 33 -1.84 1.64 14.37
C CYS A 33 -0.97 0.39 14.39
N LEU A 34 -1.41 -0.71 13.79
CA LEU A 34 -0.59 -1.92 13.68
C LEU A 34 0.67 -1.68 12.84
N VAL A 35 0.57 -0.91 11.75
CA VAL A 35 1.76 -0.48 10.97
C VAL A 35 2.68 0.41 11.80
N GLN A 36 2.12 1.34 12.60
CA GLN A 36 2.91 2.15 13.53
C GLN A 36 3.58 1.30 14.61
N GLY A 37 2.94 0.23 15.09
CA GLY A 37 3.56 -0.74 15.99
C GLY A 37 4.85 -1.32 15.43
N VAL A 38 4.93 -1.60 14.12
CA VAL A 38 6.16 -2.05 13.46
C VAL A 38 7.23 -0.96 13.45
N TYR A 39 6.85 0.30 13.24
CA TYR A 39 7.79 1.43 13.36
C TYR A 39 8.38 1.52 14.76
N ILE A 40 7.57 1.36 15.80
CA ILE A 40 8.03 1.45 17.19
C ILE A 40 8.83 0.23 17.61
N LEU A 41 8.48 -0.98 17.16
CA LEU A 41 9.30 -2.19 17.36
C LEU A 41 10.74 -1.99 16.91
N GLU A 42 10.93 -1.43 15.72
CA GLU A 42 12.27 -1.17 15.20
C GLU A 42 12.96 0.00 15.94
N ARG A 43 12.23 1.02 16.39
CA ARG A 43 12.82 2.08 17.23
C ARG A 43 13.25 1.57 18.60
N ASP A 44 12.44 0.74 19.23
CA ASP A 44 12.77 0.07 20.49
C ASP A 44 14.03 -0.79 20.32
N ARG A 45 14.17 -1.49 19.18
CA ARG A 45 15.43 -2.19 18.83
C ARG A 45 16.61 -1.23 18.67
N GLN A 46 16.47 -0.16 17.88
CA GLN A 46 17.56 0.80 17.62
C GLN A 46 18.04 1.53 18.89
N GLU A 47 17.12 1.76 19.83
CA GLU A 47 17.41 2.47 21.09
C GLU A 47 17.57 1.52 22.29
N ASN A 48 17.59 0.21 22.05
CA ASN A 48 17.69 -0.84 23.07
C ASN A 48 16.64 -0.74 24.19
N ARG A 49 15.43 -0.29 23.88
CA ARG A 49 14.32 -0.24 24.83
C ARG A 49 13.74 -1.64 25.01
N GLN A 50 13.65 -2.09 26.26
CA GLN A 50 13.17 -3.43 26.60
C GLN A 50 12.23 -3.39 27.79
N GLY A 51 11.33 -4.36 27.88
CA GLY A 51 10.40 -4.50 29.01
C GLY A 51 9.57 -3.22 29.24
N PRO A 52 9.60 -2.61 30.44
CA PRO A 52 8.84 -1.39 30.74
C PRO A 52 9.19 -0.17 29.89
N GLU A 53 10.39 -0.15 29.29
CA GLU A 53 10.84 0.97 28.44
C GLU A 53 10.38 0.85 26.99
N ALA A 54 9.93 -0.35 26.57
CA ALA A 54 9.44 -0.59 25.22
C ALA A 54 8.09 0.10 25.00
N LEU A 55 7.98 0.83 23.89
CA LEU A 55 6.80 1.64 23.57
C LEU A 55 5.89 0.97 22.53
N ALA A 56 6.31 -0.15 21.95
CA ALA A 56 5.60 -0.76 20.85
C ALA A 56 4.27 -1.42 21.27
N THR A 57 4.22 -2.06 22.45
CA THR A 57 3.11 -2.92 22.89
C THR A 57 1.72 -2.28 22.82
N PRO A 58 1.51 -1.04 23.29
CA PRO A 58 0.19 -0.39 23.24
C PRO A 58 -0.41 -0.27 21.83
N TRP A 59 0.42 -0.20 20.77
CA TRP A 59 -0.03 0.00 19.39
C TRP A 59 -0.87 -1.15 18.82
N TRP A 60 -0.80 -2.35 19.42
CA TRP A 60 -1.62 -3.51 19.03
C TRP A 60 -2.44 -4.06 20.19
N GLU A 61 -1.97 -3.94 21.43
CA GLU A 61 -2.64 -4.55 22.59
C GLU A 61 -3.97 -3.86 22.93
N LEU A 62 -4.09 -2.54 22.71
CA LEU A 62 -5.36 -1.82 22.91
C LEU A 62 -6.48 -2.40 22.02
N PHE A 63 -6.12 -2.86 20.82
CA PHE A 63 -7.06 -3.45 19.86
C PHE A 63 -7.18 -4.97 19.99
N HIS A 64 -6.78 -5.52 21.14
CA HIS A 64 -6.82 -6.95 21.46
C HIS A 64 -5.97 -7.82 20.53
N PHE A 65 -4.86 -7.32 19.98
CA PHE A 65 -3.90 -8.17 19.29
C PHE A 65 -2.76 -8.61 20.21
N ARG A 66 -2.07 -9.67 19.81
CA ARG A 66 -0.73 -10.03 20.26
C ARG A 66 0.24 -10.05 19.09
N LEU A 67 1.50 -9.74 19.36
CA LEU A 67 2.58 -9.95 18.40
C LEU A 67 2.82 -11.46 18.26
N HIS A 68 2.56 -12.01 17.08
CA HIS A 68 2.80 -13.41 16.76
C HIS A 68 4.24 -13.64 16.29
N SER A 69 4.71 -12.83 15.36
CA SER A 69 6.10 -12.88 14.88
C SER A 69 6.59 -11.54 14.36
N GLN A 70 7.91 -11.34 14.39
CA GLN A 70 8.58 -10.19 13.77
C GLN A 70 9.18 -10.64 12.45
N LEU A 71 9.13 -9.76 11.44
CA LEU A 71 9.81 -9.96 10.16
C LEU A 71 11.08 -9.12 10.17
N VAL A 72 12.21 -9.81 10.22
CA VAL A 72 13.55 -9.23 10.36
C VAL A 72 14.30 -9.45 9.05
N ASP A 73 14.99 -8.42 8.56
CA ASP A 73 15.80 -8.53 7.37
C ASP A 73 17.12 -9.24 7.66
N ASP A 74 17.53 -10.18 6.82
CA ASP A 74 18.77 -10.93 7.00
C ASP A 74 20.02 -10.06 6.78
N ALA A 75 19.90 -8.99 5.99
CA ALA A 75 21.03 -8.15 5.61
C ALA A 75 21.45 -7.15 6.69
N ASP A 76 20.51 -6.47 7.32
CA ASP A 76 20.77 -5.41 8.31
C ASP A 76 20.11 -5.64 9.67
N HIS A 77 19.43 -6.78 9.84
CA HIS A 77 18.71 -7.16 11.05
C HIS A 77 17.65 -6.13 11.50
N CYS A 78 17.20 -5.27 10.59
CA CYS A 78 16.10 -4.37 10.86
C CYS A 78 14.78 -5.14 10.87
N ILE A 79 13.94 -4.84 11.86
CA ILE A 79 12.53 -5.25 11.86
C ILE A 79 11.84 -4.39 10.80
N PHE A 80 11.26 -5.00 9.77
CA PHE A 80 10.57 -4.29 8.69
C PHE A 80 9.07 -4.64 8.60
N GLY A 81 8.66 -5.70 9.29
CA GLY A 81 7.27 -6.11 9.38
C GLY A 81 6.98 -6.89 10.66
N ALA A 82 5.70 -7.16 10.88
CA ALA A 82 5.23 -8.01 11.97
C ALA A 82 3.95 -8.73 11.58
N ILE A 83 3.72 -9.89 12.19
CA ILE A 83 2.44 -10.60 12.14
C ILE A 83 1.77 -10.44 13.49
N TYR A 84 0.56 -9.91 13.49
CA TYR A 84 -0.29 -9.77 14.66
C TYR A 84 -1.41 -10.80 14.62
N GLU A 85 -1.75 -11.36 15.77
CA GLU A 85 -2.86 -12.28 15.94
C GLU A 85 -3.90 -11.66 16.85
N PHE A 86 -5.17 -11.71 16.44
CA PHE A 86 -6.27 -11.22 17.25
C PHE A 86 -6.55 -12.17 18.41
N LYS A 87 -6.47 -11.66 19.65
CA LYS A 87 -6.81 -12.39 20.88
C LYS A 87 -8.33 -12.55 20.90
N SER A 88 -8.84 -13.66 20.38
CA SER A 88 -10.24 -14.01 20.58
C SER A 88 -10.48 -14.21 22.07
N ALA A 89 -11.28 -13.32 22.68
CA ALA A 89 -11.74 -13.54 24.05
C ALA A 89 -12.63 -14.79 24.05
N CYS A 90 -12.12 -15.88 24.64
CA CYS A 90 -12.78 -17.13 25.01
C CYS A 90 -14.08 -17.48 24.27
N ASP A 91 -14.06 -18.54 23.44
CA ASP A 91 -15.18 -19.45 23.16
C ASP A 91 -16.58 -18.86 22.88
N CYS A 92 -16.65 -17.62 22.37
CA CYS A 92 -17.84 -17.12 21.74
C CYS A 92 -17.74 -17.47 20.26
N ASN A 93 -18.69 -18.24 19.72
CA ASN A 93 -18.87 -18.51 18.27
C ASN A 93 -19.20 -17.25 17.44
N HIS A 94 -18.68 -16.10 17.85
CA HIS A 94 -18.84 -14.80 17.26
C HIS A 94 -17.45 -14.17 17.10
N LEU A 95 -16.62 -14.70 16.19
CA LEU A 95 -15.83 -13.79 15.37
C LEU A 95 -16.85 -12.79 14.82
N THR A 96 -16.86 -11.57 15.35
CA THR A 96 -17.75 -10.52 14.87
C THR A 96 -17.52 -10.42 13.37
N ASN A 97 -18.56 -10.67 12.58
CA ASN A 97 -18.51 -10.72 11.13
C ASN A 97 -17.70 -9.52 10.59
N GLY A 98 -16.44 -9.75 10.16
CA GLY A 98 -15.53 -8.70 9.68
C GLY A 98 -14.19 -8.47 10.43
N SER A 99 -13.96 -9.09 11.60
CA SER A 99 -12.67 -8.96 12.33
C SER A 99 -11.56 -9.82 11.72
N PRO A 100 -10.32 -9.32 11.58
CA PRO A 100 -9.21 -10.14 11.12
C PRO A 100 -8.76 -11.10 12.22
N ARG A 101 -8.32 -12.30 11.83
CA ARG A 101 -7.61 -13.23 12.70
C ARG A 101 -6.12 -12.89 12.74
N TYR A 102 -5.54 -12.58 11.57
CA TYR A 102 -4.15 -12.16 11.45
C TYR A 102 -4.01 -10.88 10.65
N VAL A 103 -3.06 -10.04 11.03
CA VAL A 103 -2.65 -8.86 10.26
C VAL A 103 -1.16 -8.92 10.03
N ILE A 104 -0.76 -8.89 8.76
CA ILE A 104 0.64 -8.81 8.35
C ILE A 104 0.91 -7.35 8.00
N ALA A 105 1.66 -6.67 8.86
CA ALA A 105 1.93 -5.24 8.75
C ALA A 105 3.37 -4.98 8.34
N PHE A 106 3.58 -4.01 7.44
CA PHE A 106 4.90 -3.59 6.96
C PHE A 106 5.12 -2.10 7.15
N ARG A 107 6.22 -1.72 7.81
CA ARG A 107 6.59 -0.31 7.93
C ARG A 107 7.27 0.19 6.66
N GLY A 108 7.27 1.51 6.49
CA GLY A 108 8.13 2.19 5.52
C GLY A 108 9.49 2.57 6.11
N THR A 109 10.14 3.52 5.46
CA THR A 109 11.49 4.01 5.82
C THR A 109 11.49 4.69 7.19
N LEU A 110 12.47 4.33 8.02
CA LEU A 110 12.72 4.99 9.31
C LEU A 110 13.78 6.05 9.10
N THR A 111 13.40 7.31 9.24
CA THR A 111 14.38 8.40 9.17
C THR A 111 14.06 9.48 10.17
N LYS A 112 15.11 10.11 10.69
CA LYS A 112 15.03 11.27 11.58
C LYS A 112 15.20 12.55 10.76
N GLY A 113 14.31 13.52 10.96
CA GLY A 113 14.50 14.89 10.48
C GLY A 113 14.60 15.03 8.95
N ASP A 114 15.65 15.71 8.49
CA ASP A 114 15.80 16.16 7.10
C ASP A 114 16.37 15.10 6.15
N ALA A 115 16.84 13.98 6.68
CA ALA A 115 17.24 12.81 5.91
C ALA A 115 16.06 12.05 5.27
N PHE A 116 14.83 12.27 5.77
CA PHE A 116 13.63 11.54 5.37
C PHE A 116 13.41 11.48 3.87
N LEU A 117 13.44 12.64 3.21
CA LEU A 117 13.16 12.73 1.78
C LEU A 117 14.20 12.00 0.94
N ARG A 118 15.48 12.17 1.26
CA ARG A 118 16.59 11.56 0.52
C ARG A 118 16.55 10.04 0.63
N ASP A 119 16.36 9.50 1.83
CA ASP A 119 16.37 8.06 2.02
C ASP A 119 15.11 7.41 1.40
N LEU A 120 13.97 8.11 1.46
CA LEU A 120 12.77 7.68 0.74
C LEU A 120 12.94 7.70 -0.78
N GLU A 121 13.62 8.70 -1.33
CA GLU A 121 13.97 8.75 -2.76
C GLU A 121 14.89 7.57 -3.16
N MET A 122 15.87 7.23 -2.32
CA MET A 122 16.73 6.06 -2.54
C MET A 122 15.92 4.76 -2.49
N ASP A 123 15.01 4.61 -1.53
CA ASP A 123 14.13 3.45 -1.44
C ASP A 123 13.20 3.34 -2.65
N ILE A 124 12.66 4.46 -3.14
CA ILE A 124 11.89 4.49 -4.40
C ILE A 124 12.73 4.03 -5.59
N HIS A 125 14.02 4.32 -5.60
CA HIS A 125 14.92 3.81 -6.63
C HIS A 125 15.05 2.27 -6.57
N ILE A 126 15.14 1.70 -5.36
CA ILE A 126 15.13 0.25 -5.15
C ILE A 126 13.80 -0.34 -5.66
N ILE A 127 12.67 0.29 -5.34
CA ILE A 127 11.35 -0.13 -5.83
C ILE A 127 11.33 -0.15 -7.37
N LYS A 128 11.86 0.90 -8.02
CA LYS A 128 11.92 1.05 -9.48
C LYS A 128 12.83 0.06 -10.19
N ASN A 129 13.79 -0.55 -9.48
CA ASN A 129 14.82 -1.42 -10.04
C ASN A 129 14.69 -2.88 -9.59
N GLY A 130 13.67 -3.22 -8.80
CA GLY A 130 13.29 -4.60 -8.52
C GLY A 130 13.04 -4.89 -7.03
N LEU A 131 12.00 -4.30 -6.44
CA LEU A 131 11.58 -4.62 -5.05
C LEU A 131 11.42 -6.13 -4.82
N HIS A 132 10.88 -6.83 -5.83
CA HIS A 132 10.65 -8.28 -5.80
C HIS A 132 11.92 -9.12 -5.69
N ARG A 133 13.12 -8.53 -5.86
CA ARG A 133 14.43 -9.19 -5.72
C ARG A 133 15.12 -8.89 -4.40
N THR A 134 14.45 -8.17 -3.50
CA THR A 134 15.01 -7.83 -2.19
C THR A 134 14.74 -8.95 -1.19
N SER A 135 15.70 -9.20 -0.28
CA SER A 135 15.56 -10.15 0.84
C SER A 135 14.27 -9.89 1.63
N ARG A 136 14.00 -8.62 1.95
CA ARG A 136 12.78 -8.20 2.66
C ARG A 136 11.51 -8.63 1.96
N PHE A 137 11.44 -8.50 0.63
CA PHE A 137 10.27 -8.94 -0.10
C PHE A 137 10.14 -10.46 -0.13
N GLU A 138 11.24 -11.20 -0.28
CA GLU A 138 11.21 -12.67 -0.22
C GLU A 138 10.71 -13.16 1.14
N ILE A 139 11.23 -12.60 2.24
CA ILE A 139 10.79 -12.90 3.61
C ILE A 139 9.30 -12.51 3.79
N ALA A 140 8.90 -11.33 3.32
CA ALA A 140 7.51 -10.88 3.38
C ALA A 140 6.57 -11.83 2.63
N MET A 141 6.92 -12.20 1.41
CA MET A 141 6.10 -13.09 0.58
C MET A 141 6.02 -14.49 1.19
N GLN A 142 7.11 -14.99 1.77
CA GLN A 142 7.11 -16.27 2.47
C GLN A 142 6.20 -16.21 3.72
N ALA A 143 6.27 -15.14 4.50
CA ALA A 143 5.41 -14.92 5.65
C ALA A 143 3.92 -14.89 5.25
N VAL A 144 3.58 -14.18 4.17
CA VAL A 144 2.21 -14.14 3.63
C VAL A 144 1.73 -15.54 3.21
N ARG A 145 2.54 -16.27 2.45
CA ARG A 145 2.19 -17.63 2.00
C ARG A 145 2.02 -18.59 3.16
N ASN A 146 2.92 -18.56 4.14
CA ASN A 146 2.87 -19.43 5.32
C ASN A 146 1.61 -19.16 6.14
N THR A 147 1.31 -17.88 6.41
CA THR A 147 0.13 -17.49 7.19
C THR A 147 -1.16 -17.94 6.48
N VAL A 148 -1.25 -17.75 5.16
CA VAL A 148 -2.41 -18.18 4.37
C VAL A 148 -2.52 -19.71 4.31
N ALA A 149 -1.40 -20.42 4.18
CA ALA A 149 -1.39 -21.88 4.15
C ALA A 149 -1.80 -22.50 5.50
N GLU A 150 -1.38 -21.89 6.61
CA GLU A 150 -1.65 -22.38 7.95
C GLU A 150 -3.07 -22.05 8.44
N PHE A 151 -3.56 -20.85 8.13
CA PHE A 151 -4.80 -20.32 8.72
C PHE A 151 -5.94 -20.09 7.73
N GLY A 152 -5.73 -20.38 6.44
CA GLY A 152 -6.67 -20.10 5.36
C GLY A 152 -6.59 -18.65 4.87
N ASN A 153 -7.41 -18.29 3.88
CA ASN A 153 -7.42 -16.96 3.28
C ASN A 153 -8.48 -16.00 3.86
N SER A 154 -9.49 -16.53 4.55
CA SER A 154 -10.53 -15.76 5.23
C SER A 154 -9.98 -15.17 6.52
N ASN A 155 -10.06 -13.84 6.68
CA ASN A 155 -9.68 -13.06 7.87
C ASN A 155 -8.17 -12.77 8.01
N ILE A 156 -7.41 -12.68 6.92
CA ILE A 156 -6.03 -12.15 6.93
C ILE A 156 -6.00 -10.77 6.28
N TRP A 157 -5.39 -9.80 6.96
CA TRP A 157 -5.13 -8.47 6.42
C TRP A 157 -3.67 -8.31 6.03
N LEU A 158 -3.45 -7.62 4.91
CA LEU A 158 -2.17 -7.00 4.59
C LEU A 158 -2.25 -5.52 4.91
N ALA A 159 -1.30 -4.98 5.66
CA ALA A 159 -1.22 -3.55 5.94
C ALA A 159 0.18 -3.04 5.65
N GLY A 160 0.30 -1.83 5.13
CA GLY A 160 1.61 -1.23 4.96
C GLY A 160 1.57 0.27 4.75
N HIS A 161 2.68 0.91 5.07
CA HIS A 161 2.86 2.35 4.88
C HIS A 161 4.07 2.65 4.00
N SER A 162 3.95 3.58 3.05
CA SER A 162 5.06 4.03 2.20
C SER A 162 5.73 2.85 1.48
N LEU A 163 7.04 2.62 1.65
CA LEU A 163 7.72 1.41 1.16
C LEU A 163 7.06 0.10 1.63
N GLY A 164 6.57 0.05 2.87
CA GLY A 164 5.81 -1.09 3.39
C GLY A 164 4.48 -1.30 2.66
N ALA A 165 3.82 -0.23 2.24
CA ALA A 165 2.62 -0.33 1.40
C ALA A 165 2.94 -0.88 0.01
N ALA A 166 4.10 -0.53 -0.58
CA ALA A 166 4.55 -1.13 -1.84
C ALA A 166 4.82 -2.64 -1.70
N MET A 167 5.43 -3.08 -0.58
CA MET A 167 5.62 -4.51 -0.28
C MET A 167 4.28 -5.24 -0.12
N ALA A 168 3.36 -4.68 0.69
CA ALA A 168 2.02 -5.22 0.88
C ALA A 168 1.24 -5.31 -0.45
N MET A 169 1.36 -4.29 -1.30
CA MET A 169 0.71 -4.24 -2.60
C MET A 169 1.24 -5.33 -3.53
N LEU A 170 2.56 -5.50 -3.62
CA LEU A 170 3.16 -6.55 -4.43
C LEU A 170 2.80 -7.95 -3.95
N ALA A 171 2.81 -8.18 -2.63
CA ALA A 171 2.38 -9.44 -2.04
C ALA A 171 0.91 -9.71 -2.34
N GLY A 172 0.04 -8.71 -2.15
CA GLY A 172 -1.39 -8.79 -2.45
C GLY A 172 -1.67 -9.08 -3.93
N LYS A 173 -1.00 -8.38 -4.86
CA LYS A 173 -1.07 -8.67 -6.31
C LYS A 173 -0.67 -10.12 -6.62
N THR A 174 0.40 -10.60 -5.98
CA THR A 174 0.89 -11.97 -6.19
C THR A 174 -0.13 -13.00 -5.71
N MET A 175 -0.74 -12.79 -4.54
CA MET A 175 -1.78 -13.67 -4.00
C MET A 175 -3.07 -13.61 -4.84
N ALA A 176 -3.48 -12.43 -5.28
CA ALA A 176 -4.68 -12.23 -6.10
C ALA A 176 -4.59 -12.96 -7.45
N LYS A 177 -3.42 -12.95 -8.09
CA LYS A 177 -3.17 -13.74 -9.31
C LYS A 177 -3.26 -15.26 -9.10
N MET A 178 -3.10 -15.72 -7.86
CA MET A 178 -3.31 -17.12 -7.46
C MET A 178 -4.76 -17.39 -7.01
N GLY A 179 -5.68 -16.44 -7.20
CA GLY A 179 -7.07 -16.55 -6.76
C GLY A 179 -7.30 -16.28 -5.27
N VAL A 180 -6.30 -15.75 -4.56
CA VAL A 180 -6.39 -15.45 -3.12
C VAL A 180 -6.49 -13.94 -2.91
N PHE A 181 -7.69 -13.47 -2.61
CA PHE A 181 -8.00 -12.04 -2.44
C PHE A 181 -7.88 -11.62 -0.98
N LEU A 182 -6.69 -11.20 -0.58
CA LEU A 182 -6.45 -10.69 0.79
C LEU A 182 -6.96 -9.26 0.92
N GLU A 183 -7.61 -8.95 2.03
CA GLU A 183 -7.95 -7.58 2.35
C GLU A 183 -6.68 -6.78 2.64
N ALA A 184 -6.55 -5.60 2.04
CA ALA A 184 -5.31 -4.84 2.08
C ALA A 184 -5.53 -3.37 2.41
N PHE A 185 -4.71 -2.83 3.30
CA PHE A 185 -4.71 -1.44 3.76
C PHE A 185 -3.37 -0.80 3.38
N LEU A 186 -3.37 -0.01 2.32
CA LEU A 186 -2.18 0.54 1.69
C LEU A 186 -2.11 2.04 1.94
N PHE A 187 -1.27 2.45 2.89
CA PHE A 187 -1.14 3.85 3.31
C PHE A 187 0.01 4.54 2.57
N ASN A 188 -0.31 5.61 1.83
CA ASN A 188 0.63 6.44 1.10
C ASN A 188 1.67 5.65 0.27
N PRO A 189 1.28 4.62 -0.50
CA PRO A 189 2.24 3.88 -1.32
C PRO A 189 2.85 4.78 -2.39
N PRO A 190 4.11 4.54 -2.78
CA PRO A 190 4.73 5.29 -3.86
C PRO A 190 4.10 4.98 -5.23
N TYR A 191 3.84 6.03 -6.00
CA TYR A 191 3.44 5.96 -7.41
C TYR A 191 4.65 6.24 -8.30
N LEU A 192 5.08 5.24 -9.08
CA LEU A 192 6.39 5.27 -9.76
C LEU A 192 6.33 5.87 -11.18
N SER A 193 5.58 6.95 -11.38
CA SER A 193 5.48 7.66 -12.67
C SER A 193 6.05 9.07 -12.61
N ALA A 194 6.01 9.77 -13.76
CA ALA A 194 6.17 11.21 -13.77
C ALA A 194 5.05 11.86 -12.93
N PRO A 195 5.36 12.90 -12.14
CA PRO A 195 4.39 13.53 -11.24
C PRO A 195 3.48 14.50 -12.01
N ILE A 196 2.48 13.97 -12.72
CA ILE A 196 1.55 14.72 -13.56
C ILE A 196 0.54 15.52 -12.71
N GLU A 197 0.18 15.02 -11.52
CA GLU A 197 -0.71 15.66 -10.55
C GLU A 197 -0.14 16.98 -10.01
N ARG A 198 1.17 17.19 -10.10
CA ARG A 198 1.81 18.49 -9.78
C ARG A 198 1.44 19.63 -10.74
N ILE A 199 0.91 19.32 -11.93
CA ILE A 199 0.55 20.33 -12.92
C ILE A 199 -0.73 21.03 -12.45
N LYS A 200 -0.65 22.34 -12.17
CA LYS A 200 -1.77 23.16 -11.67
C LYS A 200 -2.91 23.30 -12.69
N ASP A 201 -2.59 23.29 -13.98
CA ASP A 201 -3.60 23.43 -15.03
C ASP A 201 -4.25 22.08 -15.32
N GLU A 202 -5.52 21.95 -14.95
CA GLU A 202 -6.32 20.73 -15.15
C GLU A 202 -6.48 20.33 -16.62
N LYS A 203 -6.55 21.29 -17.56
CA LYS A 203 -6.67 20.98 -18.98
C LYS A 203 -5.37 20.41 -19.52
N VAL A 204 -4.24 20.98 -19.11
CA VAL A 204 -2.91 20.47 -19.48
C VAL A 204 -2.66 19.10 -18.87
N LYS A 205 -2.95 18.94 -17.56
CA LYS A 205 -2.86 17.66 -16.84
C LYS A 205 -3.64 16.58 -17.58
N HIS A 206 -4.88 16.87 -17.93
CA HIS A 206 -5.75 15.92 -18.61
C HIS A 206 -5.30 15.62 -20.05
N GLY A 207 -4.89 16.64 -20.81
CA GLY A 207 -4.38 16.47 -22.17
C GLY A 207 -3.13 15.59 -22.22
N ILE A 208 -2.20 15.77 -21.27
CA ILE A 208 -1.00 14.93 -21.15
C ILE A 208 -1.36 13.48 -20.85
N ARG A 209 -2.32 13.23 -19.93
CA ARG A 209 -2.73 11.87 -19.59
C ARG A 209 -3.38 11.15 -20.77
N ILE A 210 -4.32 11.81 -21.47
CA ILE A 210 -4.92 11.26 -22.70
C ILE A 210 -3.83 10.93 -23.71
N ALA A 211 -2.98 11.90 -24.06
CA ALA A 211 -1.95 11.69 -25.08
C ALA A 211 -1.02 10.52 -24.70
N SER A 212 -0.63 10.43 -23.42
CA SER A 212 0.22 9.36 -22.91
C SER A 212 -0.45 7.98 -23.04
N SER A 213 -1.74 7.87 -22.73
CA SER A 213 -2.49 6.63 -22.85
C SER A 213 -2.60 6.16 -24.30
N PHE A 214 -2.91 7.05 -25.23
CA PHE A 214 -2.98 6.70 -26.65
C PHE A 214 -1.61 6.27 -27.20
N LEU A 215 -0.52 6.95 -26.80
CA LEU A 215 0.84 6.56 -27.17
C LEU A 215 1.21 5.17 -26.60
N ALA A 216 0.92 4.92 -25.32
CA ALA A 216 1.19 3.64 -24.68
C ALA A 216 0.37 2.49 -25.30
N ALA A 217 -0.91 2.73 -25.61
CA ALA A 217 -1.76 1.75 -26.29
C ALA A 217 -1.23 1.42 -27.69
N GLY A 218 -0.86 2.43 -28.49
CA GLY A 218 -0.26 2.23 -29.81
C GLY A 218 1.04 1.42 -29.76
N LEU A 219 1.92 1.72 -28.79
CA LEU A 219 3.16 0.99 -28.60
C LEU A 219 2.91 -0.46 -28.12
N THR A 220 1.90 -0.69 -27.28
CA THR A 220 1.47 -2.03 -26.85
C THR A 220 1.00 -2.87 -28.03
N VAL A 221 0.16 -2.31 -28.91
CA VAL A 221 -0.31 -2.99 -30.13
C VAL A 221 0.86 -3.34 -31.05
N ALA A 222 1.78 -2.40 -31.27
CA ALA A 222 2.96 -2.64 -32.11
C ALA A 222 3.88 -3.75 -31.56
N LEU A 223 4.07 -3.81 -30.25
CA LEU A 223 4.85 -4.88 -29.61
C LEU A 223 4.16 -6.24 -29.68
N ARG A 224 2.84 -6.30 -29.47
CA ARG A 224 2.05 -7.54 -29.64
C ARG A 224 2.08 -8.06 -31.08
N ALA A 225 2.06 -7.18 -32.08
CA ALA A 225 2.19 -7.57 -33.47
C ALA A 225 3.58 -8.20 -33.79
N ARG A 226 4.62 -7.83 -33.05
CA ARG A 226 5.99 -8.37 -33.19
C ARG A 226 6.22 -9.67 -32.42
N GLN A 227 5.49 -9.91 -31.33
CA GLN A 227 5.62 -11.09 -30.48
C GLN A 227 4.37 -11.97 -30.62
N GLN A 228 4.46 -13.10 -31.34
CA GLN A 228 3.50 -14.19 -31.22
C GLN A 228 3.63 -14.82 -29.83
N LYS A 229 3.04 -14.20 -28.80
CA LYS A 229 2.91 -14.79 -27.47
C LYS A 229 1.54 -15.42 -27.32
N ASN A 230 1.52 -16.66 -26.83
CA ASN A 230 0.33 -17.38 -26.37
C ASN A 230 -0.52 -16.45 -25.49
N LEU A 231 -1.84 -16.50 -25.68
CA LEU A 231 -2.82 -15.83 -24.83
C LEU A 231 -2.73 -16.41 -23.41
N SER A 232 -1.81 -15.92 -22.58
CA SER A 232 -1.97 -16.04 -21.14
C SER A 232 -3.13 -15.14 -20.73
N GLU A 233 -4.00 -15.63 -19.84
CA GLU A 233 -5.08 -14.85 -19.25
C GLU A 233 -4.59 -13.46 -18.82
N ASP A 234 -5.39 -12.44 -19.10
CA ASP A 234 -5.04 -11.05 -18.82
C ASP A 234 -4.78 -10.88 -17.31
N PRO A 235 -3.54 -10.59 -16.88
CA PRO A 235 -3.20 -10.40 -15.47
C PRO A 235 -4.08 -9.33 -14.81
N PHE A 236 -4.59 -8.38 -15.60
CA PHE A 236 -5.46 -7.32 -15.16
C PHE A 236 -6.87 -7.83 -14.81
N VAL A 237 -7.38 -8.82 -15.54
CA VAL A 237 -8.67 -9.48 -15.25
C VAL A 237 -8.56 -10.27 -13.95
N ALA A 238 -7.48 -11.03 -13.74
CA ALA A 238 -7.24 -11.76 -12.49
C ALA A 238 -7.13 -10.81 -11.29
N LEU A 239 -6.55 -9.62 -11.48
CA LEU A 239 -6.41 -8.60 -10.44
C LEU A 239 -7.70 -7.78 -10.22
N SER A 240 -8.63 -7.72 -11.18
CA SER A 240 -9.83 -6.84 -11.11
C SER A 240 -10.74 -7.14 -9.93
N ALA A 241 -10.77 -8.40 -9.49
CA ALA A 241 -11.52 -8.86 -8.32
C ALA A 241 -10.88 -8.47 -6.99
N TRP A 242 -9.58 -8.12 -6.98
CA TRP A 242 -8.89 -7.65 -5.80
C TRP A 242 -9.07 -6.14 -5.64
N VAL A 243 -9.72 -5.72 -4.55
CA VAL A 243 -10.04 -4.30 -4.29
C VAL A 243 -9.37 -3.86 -2.97
N PRO A 244 -8.08 -3.50 -2.97
CA PRO A 244 -7.40 -3.00 -1.78
C PRO A 244 -7.95 -1.63 -1.36
N CYS A 245 -7.91 -1.34 -0.06
CA CYS A 245 -8.10 0.00 0.48
C CYS A 245 -6.81 0.79 0.30
N LEU A 246 -6.89 1.86 -0.50
CA LEU A 246 -5.76 2.68 -0.88
C LEU A 246 -5.93 4.09 -0.29
N PHE A 247 -5.10 4.43 0.68
CA PHE A 247 -5.17 5.69 1.41
C PHE A 247 -4.10 6.65 0.90
N VAL A 248 -4.50 7.84 0.44
CA VAL A 248 -3.61 8.82 -0.16
C VAL A 248 -3.92 10.24 0.30
N HIS A 249 -2.91 11.11 0.25
CA HIS A 249 -3.05 12.51 0.61
C HIS A 249 -2.62 13.41 -0.56
N PRO A 250 -3.42 14.42 -0.98
CA PRO A 250 -3.06 15.28 -2.12
C PRO A 250 -1.74 16.06 -1.94
N GLY A 251 -1.44 16.46 -0.70
CA GLY A 251 -0.16 17.08 -0.32
C GLY A 251 1.04 16.13 -0.31
N ASP A 252 0.83 14.82 -0.45
CA ASP A 252 1.89 13.82 -0.55
C ASP A 252 2.19 13.54 -2.03
N HIS A 253 3.23 14.19 -2.55
CA HIS A 253 3.63 14.07 -3.95
C HIS A 253 4.17 12.68 -4.34
N ILE A 254 4.31 11.75 -3.39
CA ILE A 254 4.74 10.37 -3.65
C ILE A 254 3.53 9.50 -3.99
N CYS A 255 2.38 9.75 -3.39
CA CYS A 255 1.17 8.94 -3.60
C CYS A 255 0.02 9.68 -4.32
N SER A 256 0.05 11.01 -4.41
CA SER A 256 -1.08 11.80 -4.95
C SER A 256 -1.44 11.46 -6.40
N GLU A 257 -0.50 10.96 -7.21
CA GLU A 257 -0.77 10.49 -8.57
C GLU A 257 -1.82 9.36 -8.65
N TYR A 258 -2.06 8.60 -7.57
CA TYR A 258 -3.13 7.61 -7.57
C TYR A 258 -4.52 8.25 -7.77
N VAL A 259 -4.75 9.45 -7.23
CA VAL A 259 -6.01 10.19 -7.43
C VAL A 259 -6.23 10.41 -8.92
N GLY A 260 -5.20 10.99 -9.55
CA GLY A 260 -5.23 11.29 -10.95
C GLY A 260 -5.24 10.08 -11.87
N TYR A 261 -4.60 8.99 -11.47
CA TYR A 261 -4.65 7.70 -12.16
C TYR A 261 -6.07 7.17 -12.25
N PHE A 262 -6.77 7.05 -11.12
CA PHE A 262 -8.12 6.49 -11.09
C PHE A 262 -9.16 7.40 -11.75
N GLU A 263 -9.03 8.72 -11.58
CA GLU A 263 -9.90 9.70 -12.24
C GLU A 263 -9.71 9.73 -13.76
N HIS A 264 -8.46 9.63 -14.23
CA HIS A 264 -8.17 9.54 -15.65
C HIS A 264 -8.83 8.32 -16.29
N ARG A 265 -8.77 7.17 -15.63
CA ARG A 265 -9.45 5.95 -16.13
C ARG A 265 -10.95 6.13 -16.24
N LYS A 266 -11.59 6.72 -15.23
CA LYS A 266 -13.03 7.03 -15.25
C LYS A 266 -13.37 7.91 -16.44
N LYS A 267 -12.55 8.94 -16.67
CA LYS A 267 -12.77 9.86 -17.79
C LYS A 267 -12.54 9.20 -19.15
N MET A 268 -11.56 8.31 -19.25
CA MET A 268 -11.33 7.50 -20.46
C MET A 268 -12.53 6.59 -20.76
N GLU A 269 -13.17 6.02 -19.74
CA GLU A 269 -14.45 5.30 -19.92
C GLU A 269 -15.59 6.22 -20.37
N GLU A 270 -15.75 7.38 -19.74
CA GLU A 270 -16.79 8.36 -20.07
C GLU A 270 -16.72 8.87 -21.52
N ILE A 271 -15.51 8.97 -22.09
CA ILE A 271 -15.31 9.38 -23.50
C ILE A 271 -15.28 8.20 -24.49
N GLY A 272 -15.58 6.98 -24.04
CA GLY A 272 -15.59 5.78 -24.89
C GLY A 272 -14.19 5.23 -25.25
N ALA A 273 -13.14 5.71 -24.58
CA ALA A 273 -11.74 5.29 -24.76
C ALA A 273 -11.25 4.32 -23.68
N GLY A 274 -12.15 3.67 -22.92
CA GLY A 274 -11.79 2.74 -21.83
C GLY A 274 -10.90 1.58 -22.28
N GLU A 275 -11.14 1.05 -23.49
CA GLU A 275 -10.31 -0.01 -24.09
C GLU A 275 -8.86 0.44 -24.37
N VAL A 276 -8.69 1.70 -24.80
CA VAL A 276 -7.37 2.31 -25.03
C VAL A 276 -6.64 2.42 -23.70
N GLU A 277 -7.33 2.89 -22.67
CA GLU A 277 -6.77 3.03 -21.33
C GLU A 277 -6.42 1.66 -20.72
N ARG A 278 -7.25 0.64 -20.92
CA ARG A 278 -6.96 -0.73 -20.49
C ARG A 278 -5.67 -1.25 -21.13
N LEU A 279 -5.53 -1.10 -22.45
CA LEU A 279 -4.30 -1.48 -23.16
C LEU A 279 -3.08 -0.68 -22.67
N ALA A 280 -3.26 0.62 -22.41
CA ALA A 280 -2.20 1.50 -21.92
C ALA A 280 -1.75 1.16 -20.48
N THR A 281 -2.65 0.63 -19.64
CA THR A 281 -2.37 0.34 -18.22
C THR A 281 -1.85 -1.06 -17.97
N GLN A 282 -2.04 -1.99 -18.92
CA GLN A 282 -1.39 -3.31 -18.92
C GLN A 282 0.13 -3.21 -18.98
N ASN A 283 0.68 -2.14 -19.56
CA ASN A 283 2.12 -1.92 -19.63
C ASN A 283 2.45 -0.47 -19.30
N SER A 284 3.30 -0.22 -18.30
CA SER A 284 3.77 1.16 -18.09
C SER A 284 4.51 1.67 -19.33
N PHE A 285 4.36 2.96 -19.66
CA PHE A 285 5.07 3.58 -20.79
C PHE A 285 6.59 3.34 -20.74
N ARG A 286 7.18 3.39 -19.53
CA ARG A 286 8.59 3.02 -19.29
C ARG A 286 8.86 1.55 -19.64
N GLY A 287 7.98 0.64 -19.22
CA GLY A 287 8.10 -0.78 -19.52
C GLY A 287 7.99 -1.10 -21.01
N LEU A 288 7.13 -0.39 -21.73
CA LEU A 288 7.01 -0.49 -23.19
C LEU A 288 8.27 0.01 -23.90
N LEU A 289 8.84 1.14 -23.48
CA LEU A 289 10.12 1.64 -24.01
C LEU A 289 11.27 0.66 -23.76
N MET A 290 11.38 0.11 -22.55
CA MET A 290 12.41 -0.88 -22.21
C MET A 290 12.26 -2.16 -23.05
N SER A 291 11.02 -2.62 -23.23
CA SER A 291 10.72 -3.79 -24.08
C SER A 291 11.04 -3.53 -25.56
N ALA A 292 10.75 -2.33 -26.07
CA ALA A 292 11.12 -1.93 -27.43
C ALA A 292 12.64 -1.85 -27.63
N MET A 293 13.39 -1.59 -26.56
CA MET A 293 14.86 -1.61 -26.52
C MET A 293 15.45 -3.00 -26.23
N GLY A 294 14.62 -4.06 -26.18
CA GLY A 294 15.06 -5.44 -25.94
C GLY A 294 15.45 -5.76 -24.50
N LYS A 295 15.08 -4.91 -23.53
CA LYS A 295 15.28 -5.17 -22.09
C LYS A 295 14.02 -5.80 -21.51
N GLU A 296 14.19 -6.74 -20.59
CA GLU A 296 13.06 -7.25 -19.81
C GLU A 296 12.41 -6.11 -19.03
N SER A 297 11.09 -5.98 -19.18
CA SER A 297 10.29 -5.03 -18.44
C SER A 297 9.61 -5.75 -17.28
N GLU A 298 9.86 -5.26 -16.08
CA GLU A 298 9.15 -5.71 -14.89
C GLU A 298 7.76 -5.08 -14.82
N GLU A 299 6.82 -5.80 -14.21
CA GLU A 299 5.45 -5.31 -14.06
C GLU A 299 5.41 -4.12 -13.10
N PRO A 300 4.74 -3.01 -13.47
CA PRO A 300 4.66 -1.84 -12.61
C PRO A 300 3.90 -2.15 -11.32
N LEU A 301 4.58 -1.91 -10.19
CA LEU A 301 4.06 -2.17 -8.85
C LEU A 301 2.80 -1.37 -8.54
N HIS A 302 2.78 -0.10 -8.94
CA HIS A 302 1.74 0.88 -8.66
C HIS A 302 0.47 0.76 -9.52
N LEU A 303 0.50 -0.05 -10.59
CA LEU A 303 -0.68 -0.22 -11.44
C LEU A 303 -1.54 -1.36 -10.91
N ILE A 304 -2.75 -1.01 -10.48
CA ILE A 304 -3.80 -1.93 -10.04
C ILE A 304 -5.13 -1.59 -10.74
N PRO A 305 -5.92 -2.58 -11.14
CA PRO A 305 -7.21 -2.37 -11.80
C PRO A 305 -8.23 -1.68 -10.91
N SER A 306 -8.30 -2.10 -9.66
CA SER A 306 -9.39 -1.78 -8.75
C SER A 306 -8.82 -1.35 -7.41
N ALA A 307 -9.50 -0.43 -6.73
CA ALA A 307 -9.19 -0.01 -5.37
C ALA A 307 -10.38 0.71 -4.75
N ASN A 308 -10.50 0.62 -3.42
CA ASN A 308 -11.24 1.61 -2.65
C ASN A 308 -10.28 2.77 -2.33
N LEU A 309 -10.33 3.83 -3.12
CA LEU A 309 -9.47 5.00 -2.94
C LEU A 309 -10.06 5.91 -1.86
N VAL A 310 -9.30 6.15 -0.81
CA VAL A 310 -9.63 7.07 0.28
C VAL A 310 -8.64 8.22 0.26
N VAL A 311 -9.15 9.43 0.04
CA VAL A 311 -8.35 10.66 -0.04
C VAL A 311 -8.57 11.46 1.23
N ASN A 312 -7.50 11.74 1.97
CA ASN A 312 -7.55 12.65 3.11
C ASN A 312 -7.59 14.10 2.59
N LEU A 313 -8.62 14.85 2.97
CA LEU A 313 -8.84 16.23 2.52
C LEU A 313 -8.33 17.27 3.50
N ILE A 314 -7.92 16.87 4.71
CA ILE A 314 -7.36 17.78 5.70
C ILE A 314 -6.03 18.35 5.17
N PRO A 315 -5.86 19.68 5.09
CA PRO A 315 -4.59 20.26 4.69
C PRO A 315 -3.47 19.89 5.66
N ALA A 316 -2.38 19.33 5.12
CA ALA A 316 -1.13 19.12 5.85
C ALA A 316 -0.25 20.38 5.79
N GLN A 317 0.48 20.66 6.87
CA GLN A 317 1.42 21.77 6.97
C GLN A 317 2.64 21.56 6.07
N ASP A 318 3.11 20.32 6.00
CA ASP A 318 4.25 19.94 5.18
C ASP A 318 4.10 18.53 4.59
N PHE A 319 5.09 18.15 3.79
CA PHE A 319 5.13 16.82 3.19
C PHE A 319 5.25 15.69 4.23
N LYS A 320 5.95 15.89 5.35
CA LYS A 320 6.15 14.84 6.36
C LYS A 320 4.84 14.54 7.10
N GLU A 321 4.00 15.54 7.30
CA GLU A 321 2.63 15.38 7.80
C GLU A 321 1.75 14.70 6.75
N ALA A 322 1.75 15.21 5.50
CA ALA A 322 0.98 14.64 4.39
C ALA A 322 1.32 13.17 4.10
N HIS A 323 2.58 12.79 4.27
CA HIS A 323 3.04 11.42 4.04
C HIS A 323 2.94 10.56 5.30
N GLY A 324 2.82 11.13 6.51
CA GLY A 324 2.95 10.37 7.75
C GLY A 324 1.76 9.47 8.06
N ILE A 325 2.02 8.28 8.59
CA ILE A 325 0.97 7.30 8.95
C ILE A 325 -0.03 7.81 10.01
N HIS A 326 0.40 8.75 10.86
CA HIS A 326 -0.38 9.29 11.97
C HIS A 326 -1.65 10.04 11.59
N GLN A 327 -1.74 10.52 10.35
CA GLN A 327 -2.96 11.15 9.86
C GLN A 327 -4.15 10.17 9.80
N TRP A 328 -3.90 8.86 9.70
CA TRP A 328 -4.91 7.87 9.32
C TRP A 328 -5.76 7.34 10.48
N TRP A 329 -5.43 7.71 11.72
CA TRP A 329 -6.19 7.39 12.92
C TRP A 329 -6.71 8.63 13.65
N ARG A 330 -6.81 9.78 12.96
CA ARG A 330 -7.37 11.00 13.51
C ARG A 330 -8.90 10.89 13.65
N PRO A 331 -9.49 11.36 14.77
CA PRO A 331 -10.94 11.32 14.99
C PRO A 331 -11.71 12.31 14.08
N ASP A 332 -11.04 13.38 13.66
CA ASP A 332 -11.59 14.47 12.86
C ASP A 332 -11.30 14.32 11.36
N LEU A 333 -10.93 13.11 10.91
CA LEU A 333 -10.52 12.87 9.53
C LEU A 333 -11.66 13.14 8.54
N ASP A 334 -11.54 14.22 7.78
CA ASP A 334 -12.38 14.44 6.59
C ASP A 334 -11.75 13.70 5.41
N SER A 335 -12.43 12.65 4.95
CA SER A 335 -11.94 11.82 3.87
C SER A 335 -13.03 11.52 2.84
N HIS A 336 -12.63 11.52 1.57
CA HIS A 336 -13.49 11.12 0.47
C HIS A 336 -13.11 9.71 0.02
N SER A 337 -14.06 8.78 0.12
CA SER A 337 -13.90 7.39 -0.33
C SER A 337 -14.65 7.16 -1.63
N LYS A 338 -13.97 6.50 -2.59
CA LYS A 338 -14.57 6.10 -3.86
C LYS A 338 -13.99 4.78 -4.34
N VAL A 339 -14.88 3.85 -4.65
CA VAL A 339 -14.51 2.55 -5.21
C VAL A 339 -14.36 2.67 -6.72
N TYR A 340 -13.20 2.25 -7.20
CA TYR A 340 -12.90 2.08 -8.61
C TYR A 340 -12.77 0.59 -8.90
N ASN A 341 -13.50 0.12 -9.91
CA ASN A 341 -13.49 -1.27 -10.34
C ASN A 341 -13.47 -1.32 -11.86
N TYR A 342 -12.31 -1.67 -12.41
CA TYR A 342 -12.07 -1.70 -13.85
C TYR A 342 -11.67 -3.13 -14.26
N ARG A 343 -12.33 -3.67 -15.28
CA ARG A 343 -12.16 -5.06 -15.75
C ARG A 343 -11.25 -5.19 -16.96
#